data_AF-A0A8S8YP01-F1
#
_entry.id   AF-A0A8S8YP01-F1
#
_cell.length_a   1.000
_cell.length_b   1.000
_cell.length_c   1.000
_cell.angle_alpha   90.00
_cell.angle_beta   90.00
_cell.angle_gamma   90.00
#
_symmetry.space_group_name_H-M   'P 1'
#
loop_
_entity.id
_entity.type
_entity.pdbx_description
1 polymer ?
#
loop_
_entity_poly.entity_id
_entity_poly.type
_entity_poly.pdbx_seq_one_letter_code
_entity_poly.pdbx_strand_id
1 'polypeptide(L)'
;MAMRLEPNIPGGYRVQGARRGPPPGLNVRRGGKRRAKKKKSNLRSMILVIAIAFLFLFTPAQERISTQLEKWLDDLLDEFGPAREYPVHAAYTVERNIHLVNPHSQAISFSYELPIPEIRTDFGNSEFGFESADGTFVYPVVTLQEIAGMMAKVDGGSNHVMIPLTEEYLGANDAISLSTGTEIFWPPVGQNNDRCSVDRCAIWQGDIQSGQMVTLEVTYDVISTSFSWWGGSRAPSEAPRAADELSIHAGNDGTYADYDRPGRLDSMYDQFGSERQWYDRDPVPVKIGP
;
A
#
# COMPACT_ATOMS: atom_id res chain seq x y z
N MET A 1 -48.19 14.47 -28.09
CA MET A 1 -48.02 15.41 -26.96
C MET A 1 -48.37 14.68 -25.66
N ALA A 2 -47.86 15.12 -24.51
CA ALA A 2 -47.96 14.33 -23.27
C ALA A 2 -49.36 14.41 -22.61
N MET A 3 -49.99 13.26 -22.42
CA MET A 3 -51.10 13.10 -21.46
C MET A 3 -50.52 12.46 -20.20
N ARG A 4 -50.45 13.22 -19.11
CA ARG A 4 -49.87 12.78 -17.84
C ARG A 4 -50.93 12.02 -17.02
N LEU A 5 -50.52 10.96 -16.33
CA LEU A 5 -51.40 10.09 -15.53
C LEU A 5 -52.25 10.84 -14.49
N GLU A 6 -53.47 10.34 -14.29
CA GLU A 6 -54.51 10.85 -13.38
C GLU A 6 -54.16 10.89 -11.89
N PRO A 7 -54.92 11.74 -11.15
CA PRO A 7 -55.04 11.65 -9.69
C PRO A 7 -56.42 11.95 -9.01
N ASN A 8 -56.76 11.19 -7.94
CA ASN A 8 -57.80 11.45 -6.93
C ASN A 8 -57.43 10.86 -5.52
N ILE A 9 -57.94 11.42 -4.42
CA ILE A 9 -57.39 11.53 -3.03
C ILE A 9 -57.26 10.24 -2.13
N PRO A 10 -56.62 10.29 -0.92
CA PRO A 10 -56.24 9.12 -0.09
C PRO A 10 -57.31 8.15 0.43
N GLY A 11 -56.94 6.88 0.45
CA GLY A 11 -57.47 5.82 1.32
C GLY A 11 -56.92 4.43 0.93
N GLY A 12 -56.62 3.54 1.89
CA GLY A 12 -56.23 2.16 1.55
C GLY A 12 -55.45 1.40 2.63
N TYR A 13 -56.01 0.27 3.09
CA TYR A 13 -55.29 -0.74 3.87
C TYR A 13 -54.47 -1.66 2.94
N ARG A 14 -53.50 -2.39 3.51
CA ARG A 14 -52.63 -3.34 2.78
C ARG A 14 -53.23 -4.74 2.75
N VAL A 15 -53.37 -5.31 1.55
CA VAL A 15 -53.41 -6.75 1.27
C VAL A 15 -52.46 -7.00 0.08
N GLN A 16 -51.70 -8.09 0.12
CA GLN A 16 -50.74 -8.50 -0.94
C GLN A 16 -49.74 -7.41 -1.42
N GLY A 17 -48.73 -7.14 -0.59
CA GLY A 17 -47.42 -6.62 -1.03
C GLY A 17 -47.29 -5.12 -1.30
N ALA A 18 -48.10 -4.54 -2.20
CA ALA A 18 -47.88 -3.20 -2.73
C ALA A 18 -48.68 -2.09 -2.01
N ARG A 19 -48.07 -0.91 -1.80
CA ARG A 19 -48.79 0.32 -1.40
C ARG A 19 -49.17 1.11 -2.66
N ARG A 20 -50.46 1.27 -2.95
CA ARG A 20 -50.93 2.38 -3.80
C ARG A 20 -50.92 3.67 -2.97
N GLY A 21 -50.05 4.61 -3.31
CA GLY A 21 -49.98 5.92 -2.65
C GLY A 21 -51.16 6.81 -3.03
N PRO A 22 -51.58 7.76 -2.18
CA PRO A 22 -52.71 8.65 -2.45
C PRO A 22 -52.56 9.45 -3.75
N PRO A 23 -53.45 9.28 -4.73
CA PRO A 23 -53.32 10.05 -5.97
C PRO A 23 -53.70 11.56 -5.77
N PRO A 24 -52.88 12.55 -6.23
CA PRO A 24 -53.02 13.96 -5.82
C PRO A 24 -53.82 14.85 -6.80
N GLY A 25 -55.15 14.91 -6.66
CA GLY A 25 -56.04 15.73 -7.52
C GLY A 25 -57.13 16.53 -6.80
N LEU A 26 -57.52 16.12 -5.59
CA LEU A 26 -58.61 16.74 -4.84
C LEU A 26 -58.07 17.81 -3.87
N ASN A 27 -58.36 19.08 -4.15
CA ASN A 27 -58.00 20.20 -3.28
C ASN A 27 -58.97 20.35 -2.09
N VAL A 28 -58.79 19.56 -1.02
CA VAL A 28 -59.57 19.72 0.22
C VAL A 28 -58.97 20.82 1.11
N ARG A 29 -59.19 22.09 0.72
CA ARG A 29 -58.97 23.24 1.61
C ARG A 29 -60.05 23.28 2.70
N ARG A 30 -59.72 22.83 3.91
CA ARG A 30 -60.30 23.37 5.15
C ARG A 30 -59.17 23.70 6.13
N GLY A 31 -59.13 24.95 6.58
CA GLY A 31 -58.01 25.49 7.34
C GLY A 31 -58.28 25.54 8.85
N GLY A 32 -57.20 25.75 9.59
CA GLY A 32 -57.26 26.47 10.87
C GLY A 32 -57.52 25.62 12.13
N LYS A 33 -56.43 25.28 12.82
CA LYS A 33 -56.18 25.85 14.17
C LYS A 33 -54.70 25.76 14.54
N ARG A 34 -54.08 26.93 14.75
CA ARG A 34 -52.73 27.02 15.35
C ARG A 34 -52.81 26.55 16.80
N ARG A 35 -52.01 25.56 17.19
CA ARG A 35 -51.56 25.35 18.58
C ARG A 35 -50.04 25.14 18.57
N ALA A 36 -49.36 25.65 19.59
CA ALA A 36 -47.93 25.96 19.52
C ALA A 36 -47.03 24.72 19.48
N LYS A 37 -45.94 24.78 18.71
CA LYS A 37 -44.79 23.88 18.90
C LYS A 37 -44.21 24.14 20.31
N LYS A 38 -44.18 23.13 21.18
CA LYS A 38 -43.36 23.21 22.40
C LYS A 38 -41.91 23.44 21.99
N LYS A 39 -41.28 24.54 22.44
CA LYS A 39 -39.82 24.68 22.40
C LYS A 39 -39.23 23.59 23.31
N LYS A 40 -38.71 22.51 22.72
CA LYS A 40 -37.84 21.57 23.45
C LYS A 40 -36.53 22.33 23.68
N SER A 41 -36.24 22.67 24.93
CA SER A 41 -35.12 23.55 25.28
C SER A 41 -33.77 22.86 25.06
N ASN A 42 -32.89 23.50 24.28
CA ASN A 42 -31.53 23.01 24.00
C ASN A 42 -30.58 23.20 25.21
N LEU A 43 -31.01 22.80 26.41
CA LEU A 43 -30.26 23.01 27.66
C LEU A 43 -28.84 22.41 27.61
N ARG A 44 -28.66 21.23 27.01
CA ARG A 44 -27.33 20.62 26.81
C ARG A 44 -26.42 21.49 25.93
N SER A 45 -26.94 22.05 24.84
CA SER A 45 -26.20 22.98 23.98
C SER A 45 -25.90 24.30 24.68
N MET A 46 -26.84 24.81 25.49
CA MET A 46 -26.65 26.04 26.27
C MET A 46 -25.56 25.87 27.33
N ILE A 47 -25.56 24.73 28.06
CA ILE A 47 -24.52 24.40 29.04
C ILE A 47 -23.16 24.25 28.37
N LEU A 48 -23.08 23.60 27.21
CA LEU A 48 -21.84 23.46 26.45
C LEU A 48 -21.28 24.81 25.97
N VAL A 49 -22.14 25.68 25.42
CA VAL A 49 -21.75 27.05 25.01
C VAL A 49 -21.31 27.89 26.22
N ILE A 50 -21.98 27.75 27.38
CA ILE A 50 -21.58 28.42 28.63
C ILE A 50 -20.24 27.90 29.15
N ALA A 51 -19.97 26.59 29.08
CA ALA A 51 -18.69 26.01 29.49
C ALA A 51 -17.53 26.48 28.61
N ILE A 52 -17.73 26.52 27.28
CA ILE A 52 -16.74 27.07 26.34
C ILE A 52 -16.54 28.57 26.59
N ALA A 53 -17.61 29.34 26.81
CA ALA A 53 -17.50 30.76 27.15
C ALA A 53 -16.75 30.99 28.47
N PHE A 54 -16.95 30.16 29.50
CA PHE A 54 -16.18 30.24 30.74
C PHE A 54 -14.70 29.89 30.56
N LEU A 55 -14.35 28.93 29.70
CA LEU A 55 -12.95 28.64 29.35
C LEU A 55 -12.25 29.83 28.69
N PHE A 56 -12.96 30.59 27.85
CA PHE A 56 -12.43 31.83 27.26
C PHE A 56 -12.43 33.04 28.20
N LEU A 57 -13.35 33.12 29.16
CA LEU A 57 -13.49 34.26 30.09
C LEU A 57 -12.66 34.14 31.38
N PHE A 58 -12.32 32.92 31.83
CA PHE A 58 -11.41 32.71 32.96
C PHE A 58 -9.94 32.66 32.51
N THR A 59 -9.43 33.81 32.10
CA THR A 59 -8.05 33.98 31.61
C THR A 59 -6.90 33.63 32.58
N PRO A 60 -6.96 33.76 33.93
CA PRO A 60 -5.77 33.54 34.76
C PRO A 60 -5.32 32.07 34.91
N ALA A 61 -6.05 31.12 34.32
CA ALA A 61 -5.62 29.73 34.20
C ALA A 61 -4.95 29.42 32.85
N GLN A 62 -5.08 30.31 31.84
CA GLN A 62 -4.73 29.97 30.45
C GLN A 62 -3.24 29.76 30.23
N GLU A 63 -2.33 30.48 30.91
CA GLU A 63 -0.87 30.30 30.73
C GLU A 63 -0.37 28.90 31.15
N ARG A 64 -0.94 28.32 32.22
CA ARG A 64 -0.58 26.97 32.68
C ARG A 64 -1.23 25.87 31.84
N ILE A 65 -2.40 26.17 31.27
CA ILE A 65 -3.10 25.24 30.37
C ILE A 65 -2.47 25.31 28.98
N SER A 66 -2.07 26.48 28.47
CA SER A 66 -1.37 26.62 27.19
C SER A 66 -0.01 25.94 27.26
N THR A 67 0.83 26.21 28.25
CA THR A 67 2.15 25.55 28.36
C THR A 67 2.10 24.04 28.62
N GLN A 68 0.96 23.49 29.05
CA GLN A 68 0.72 22.04 29.10
C GLN A 68 0.11 21.50 27.79
N LEU A 69 -0.78 22.25 27.15
CA LEU A 69 -1.40 21.90 25.87
C LEU A 69 -0.40 22.02 24.71
N GLU A 70 0.50 23.00 24.73
CA GLU A 70 1.61 23.20 23.79
C GLU A 70 2.56 22.02 23.89
N LYS A 71 3.04 21.67 25.10
CA LYS A 71 3.87 20.45 25.27
C LYS A 71 3.16 19.18 24.84
N TRP A 72 1.88 19.03 25.18
CA TRP A 72 1.10 17.86 24.75
C TRP A 72 0.81 17.87 23.24
N LEU A 73 0.72 19.04 22.60
CA LEU A 73 0.60 19.18 21.15
C LEU A 73 1.94 18.94 20.46
N ASP A 74 3.06 19.38 21.02
CA ASP A 74 4.41 19.12 20.52
C ASP A 74 4.74 17.63 20.63
N ASP A 75 4.52 17.00 21.81
CA ASP A 75 4.64 15.54 22.00
C ASP A 75 3.76 14.78 20.97
N LEU A 76 2.55 15.26 20.70
CA LEU A 76 1.61 14.64 19.74
C LEU A 76 1.94 15.00 18.28
N LEU A 77 2.67 16.08 18.00
CA LEU A 77 3.13 16.49 16.66
C LEU A 77 4.53 15.96 16.33
N ASP A 78 5.29 15.45 17.30
CA ASP A 78 6.39 14.52 17.06
C ASP A 78 5.82 13.11 16.77
N GLU A 79 4.90 12.59 17.60
CA GLU A 79 4.28 11.26 17.44
C GLU A 79 3.41 11.14 16.16
N PHE A 80 2.66 12.18 15.80
CA PHE A 80 1.82 12.25 14.58
C PHE A 80 2.31 13.32 13.60
N GLY A 81 3.60 13.64 13.61
CA GLY A 81 4.21 14.59 12.69
C GLY A 81 4.07 14.15 11.23
N PRO A 82 4.19 15.07 10.24
CA PRO A 82 4.10 14.75 8.82
C PRO A 82 5.35 14.02 8.28
N ALA A 83 5.98 13.19 9.11
CA ALA A 83 6.73 12.04 8.62
C ALA A 83 5.79 11.24 7.71
N ARG A 84 6.21 10.99 6.48
CA ARG A 84 5.58 9.95 5.68
C ARG A 84 6.02 8.63 6.30
N GLU A 85 5.17 8.02 7.11
CA GLU A 85 5.31 6.61 7.45
C GLU A 85 5.17 5.81 6.16
N TYR A 86 6.31 5.56 5.51
CA TYR A 86 6.47 4.44 4.60
C TYR A 86 6.24 3.19 5.46
N PRO A 87 5.20 2.38 5.17
CA PRO A 87 4.84 1.26 6.03
C PRO A 87 6.00 0.26 6.01
N VAL A 88 6.68 0.14 7.16
CA VAL A 88 7.89 -0.69 7.32
C VAL A 88 7.60 -2.18 7.06
N HIS A 89 6.34 -2.56 7.19
CA HIS A 89 5.75 -3.81 6.72
C HIS A 89 4.39 -3.51 6.06
N ALA A 90 4.13 -4.10 4.89
CA ALA A 90 2.85 -4.01 4.19
C ALA A 90 2.50 -5.32 3.47
N ALA A 91 1.32 -5.86 3.75
CA ALA A 91 0.73 -6.97 3.01
C ALA A 91 -0.37 -6.43 2.06
N TYR A 92 -0.28 -6.74 0.77
CA TYR A 92 -1.22 -6.25 -0.25
C TYR A 92 -1.35 -7.22 -1.43
N THR A 93 -2.54 -7.27 -2.01
CA THR A 93 -2.82 -8.08 -3.20
C THR A 93 -2.64 -7.26 -4.47
N VAL A 94 -1.93 -7.81 -5.46
CA VAL A 94 -1.74 -7.22 -6.80
C VAL A 94 -2.47 -8.06 -7.84
N GLU A 95 -3.33 -7.42 -8.64
CA GLU A 95 -3.94 -8.03 -9.82
C GLU A 95 -3.18 -7.63 -11.09
N ARG A 96 -2.86 -8.62 -11.94
CA ARG A 96 -2.20 -8.45 -13.23
C ARG A 96 -3.05 -9.13 -14.31
N ASN A 97 -3.61 -8.32 -15.21
CA ASN A 97 -4.45 -8.80 -16.30
C ASN A 97 -3.66 -8.83 -17.62
N ILE A 98 -3.68 -9.98 -18.29
CA ILE A 98 -2.90 -10.28 -19.50
C ILE A 98 -3.89 -10.53 -20.63
N HIS A 99 -4.05 -9.53 -21.49
CA HIS A 99 -5.02 -9.56 -22.59
C HIS A 99 -4.34 -10.03 -23.88
N LEU A 100 -4.77 -11.18 -24.41
CA LEU A 100 -4.36 -11.69 -25.72
C LEU A 100 -5.52 -11.51 -26.70
N VAL A 101 -5.22 -10.94 -27.87
CA VAL A 101 -6.22 -10.60 -28.91
C VAL A 101 -5.86 -11.29 -30.21
N ASN A 102 -6.84 -11.90 -30.87
CA ASN A 102 -6.69 -12.41 -32.23
C ASN A 102 -7.34 -11.46 -33.25
N PRO A 103 -6.55 -10.60 -33.94
CA PRO A 103 -7.05 -9.72 -35.00
C PRO A 103 -7.22 -10.42 -36.36
N HIS A 104 -6.89 -11.70 -36.48
CA HIS A 104 -6.88 -12.44 -37.74
C HIS A 104 -8.24 -13.07 -38.06
N SER A 105 -8.44 -13.41 -39.33
CA SER A 105 -9.66 -14.05 -39.85
C SER A 105 -9.76 -15.56 -39.58
N GLN A 106 -8.80 -16.12 -38.84
CA GLN A 106 -8.68 -17.54 -38.49
C GLN A 106 -8.36 -17.66 -36.99
N ALA A 107 -8.63 -18.80 -36.37
CA ALA A 107 -8.18 -19.06 -35.00
C ALA A 107 -6.64 -19.10 -34.91
N ILE A 108 -6.09 -18.69 -33.77
CA ILE A 108 -4.65 -18.78 -33.48
C ILE A 108 -4.45 -19.53 -32.16
N SER A 109 -3.50 -20.45 -32.14
CA SER A 109 -2.99 -21.05 -30.91
C SER A 109 -1.94 -20.13 -30.28
N PHE A 110 -1.91 -20.04 -28.96
CA PHE A 110 -0.90 -19.28 -28.22
C PHE A 110 -0.29 -20.14 -27.11
N SER A 111 0.92 -19.77 -26.70
CA SER A 111 1.55 -20.19 -25.45
C SER A 111 2.24 -18.97 -24.85
N TYR A 112 2.06 -18.77 -23.54
CA TYR A 112 2.52 -17.60 -22.81
C TYR A 112 3.24 -18.02 -21.52
N GLU A 113 4.54 -17.76 -21.45
CA GLU A 113 5.34 -17.92 -20.23
C GLU A 113 5.01 -16.77 -19.25
N LEU A 114 4.35 -17.13 -18.14
CA LEU A 114 4.06 -16.27 -17.00
C LEU A 114 5.09 -16.53 -15.90
N PRO A 115 6.03 -15.61 -15.62
CA PRO A 115 7.04 -15.83 -14.57
C PRO A 115 6.42 -16.02 -13.18
N ILE A 116 6.93 -16.99 -12.43
CA ILE A 116 6.63 -17.22 -11.01
C ILE A 116 7.67 -16.41 -10.23
N PRO A 117 7.30 -15.34 -9.49
CA PRO A 117 8.29 -14.44 -8.92
C PRO A 117 9.12 -15.12 -7.81
N GLU A 118 10.39 -14.75 -7.74
CA GLU A 118 11.30 -15.08 -6.65
C GLU A 118 11.17 -14.09 -5.48
N ILE A 119 11.74 -14.47 -4.33
CA ILE A 119 11.95 -13.58 -3.19
C ILE A 119 12.88 -12.44 -3.58
N ARG A 120 12.58 -11.21 -3.14
CA ARG A 120 13.47 -10.05 -3.30
C ARG A 120 14.14 -9.70 -2.01
N THR A 121 15.45 -9.51 -2.11
CA THR A 121 16.35 -9.20 -0.99
C THR A 121 17.02 -7.86 -1.19
N ASP A 122 17.74 -7.37 -0.18
CA ASP A 122 18.63 -6.21 -0.33
C ASP A 122 19.81 -6.46 -1.28
N PHE A 123 20.09 -7.72 -1.61
CA PHE A 123 20.97 -8.17 -2.70
C PHE A 123 20.18 -8.60 -3.97
N GLY A 124 19.00 -8.01 -4.20
CA GLY A 124 18.21 -8.15 -5.42
C GLY A 124 17.35 -9.40 -5.46
N ASN A 125 17.94 -10.55 -5.79
CA ASN A 125 17.37 -11.90 -5.65
C ASN A 125 18.42 -12.92 -5.14
N SER A 126 19.55 -12.45 -4.63
CA SER A 126 20.54 -13.32 -3.99
C SER A 126 20.12 -13.65 -2.57
N GLU A 127 20.23 -14.93 -2.18
CA GLU A 127 20.20 -15.38 -0.78
C GLU A 127 21.53 -15.12 -0.05
N PHE A 128 22.58 -14.72 -0.80
CA PHE A 128 23.94 -14.49 -0.29
C PHE A 128 24.31 -13.00 -0.35
N GLY A 129 24.87 -12.49 0.76
CA GLY A 129 25.32 -11.11 0.91
C GLY A 129 26.84 -10.97 0.66
N PHE A 130 27.43 -9.89 1.16
CA PHE A 130 28.89 -9.74 1.17
C PHE A 130 29.56 -10.65 2.21
N GLU A 131 30.64 -11.32 1.84
CA GLU A 131 31.50 -12.09 2.75
C GLU A 131 32.87 -11.38 2.90
N SER A 132 33.43 -11.41 4.11
CA SER A 132 34.80 -10.97 4.38
C SER A 132 35.82 -11.88 3.72
N ALA A 133 36.95 -11.34 3.25
CA ALA A 133 38.01 -12.13 2.59
C ALA A 133 38.58 -13.26 3.47
N ASP A 134 38.45 -13.16 4.79
CA ASP A 134 38.87 -14.17 5.76
C ASP A 134 37.75 -15.17 6.16
N GLY A 135 36.54 -15.06 5.58
CA GLY A 135 35.36 -15.87 5.93
C GLY A 135 34.81 -15.63 7.34
N THR A 136 35.33 -14.64 8.07
CA THR A 136 35.03 -14.36 9.49
C THR A 136 33.74 -13.57 9.71
N PHE A 137 33.19 -12.96 8.66
CA PHE A 137 31.95 -12.21 8.69
C PHE A 137 31.20 -12.44 7.37
N VAL A 138 29.94 -12.85 7.47
CA VAL A 138 29.00 -12.95 6.35
C VAL A 138 27.89 -11.95 6.64
N TYR A 139 27.66 -11.01 5.72
CA TYR A 139 26.59 -10.04 5.84
C TYR A 139 25.23 -10.76 5.71
N PRO A 140 24.34 -10.68 6.73
CA PRO A 140 23.04 -11.34 6.69
C PRO A 140 22.10 -10.65 5.69
N VAL A 141 21.57 -11.41 4.75
CA VAL A 141 20.63 -10.92 3.72
C VAL A 141 19.25 -10.69 4.32
N VAL A 142 18.59 -9.61 3.91
CA VAL A 142 17.26 -9.21 4.39
C VAL A 142 16.24 -9.30 3.27
N THR A 143 15.17 -10.07 3.48
CA THR A 143 14.00 -10.11 2.57
C THR A 143 13.25 -8.77 2.63
N LEU A 144 13.04 -8.18 1.45
CA LEU A 144 12.32 -6.92 1.22
C LEU A 144 10.98 -7.13 0.49
N GLN A 145 10.83 -8.24 -0.23
CA GLN A 145 9.57 -8.64 -0.84
C GLN A 145 9.46 -10.16 -0.93
N GLU A 146 8.30 -10.67 -0.54
CA GLU A 146 7.89 -12.06 -0.58
C GLU A 146 6.54 -12.14 -1.30
N ILE A 147 6.35 -13.17 -2.13
CA ILE A 147 5.03 -13.55 -2.61
C ILE A 147 4.52 -14.63 -1.65
N ALA A 148 3.40 -14.38 -0.98
CA ALA A 148 2.74 -15.34 -0.09
C ALA A 148 1.78 -16.27 -0.84
N GLY A 149 1.33 -15.85 -2.03
CA GLY A 149 0.47 -16.66 -2.90
C GLY A 149 0.41 -16.12 -4.33
N MET A 150 0.27 -17.03 -5.29
CA MET A 150 0.04 -16.71 -6.71
C MET A 150 -1.14 -17.54 -7.21
N MET A 151 -2.15 -16.88 -7.76
CA MET A 151 -3.38 -17.49 -8.27
C MET A 151 -3.63 -17.04 -9.71
N ALA A 152 -4.06 -17.96 -10.57
CA ALA A 152 -4.44 -17.65 -11.95
C ALA A 152 -5.87 -18.11 -12.25
N LYS A 153 -6.61 -17.26 -12.97
CA LYS A 153 -7.96 -17.53 -13.52
C LYS A 153 -8.09 -16.86 -14.89
N VAL A 154 -9.01 -17.32 -15.73
CA VAL A 154 -9.36 -16.64 -16.99
C VAL A 154 -10.66 -15.85 -16.77
N ASP A 155 -10.76 -14.64 -17.34
CA ASP A 155 -11.99 -13.84 -17.29
C ASP A 155 -13.19 -14.63 -17.87
N GLY A 156 -14.32 -14.59 -17.18
CA GLY A 156 -15.50 -15.43 -17.45
C GLY A 156 -15.31 -16.93 -17.16
N GLY A 157 -14.13 -17.37 -16.75
CA GLY A 157 -13.84 -18.76 -16.36
C GLY A 157 -14.42 -19.15 -15.00
N SER A 158 -14.71 -20.45 -14.82
CA SER A 158 -15.20 -21.00 -13.55
C SER A 158 -14.08 -21.51 -12.64
N ASN A 159 -12.91 -21.78 -13.20
CA ASN A 159 -11.78 -22.39 -12.50
C ASN A 159 -10.72 -21.33 -12.16
N HIS A 160 -10.10 -21.50 -11.01
CA HIS A 160 -8.89 -20.82 -10.59
C HIS A 160 -7.89 -21.86 -10.08
N VAL A 161 -6.61 -21.57 -10.17
CA VAL A 161 -5.53 -22.44 -9.68
C VAL A 161 -4.55 -21.64 -8.83
N MET A 162 -4.08 -22.24 -7.73
CA MET A 162 -2.91 -21.75 -7.01
C MET A 162 -1.66 -22.29 -7.70
N ILE A 163 -0.78 -21.40 -8.14
CA ILE A 163 0.51 -21.76 -8.74
C ILE A 163 1.53 -21.85 -7.59
N PRO A 164 2.27 -22.96 -7.45
CA PRO A 164 3.23 -23.12 -6.37
C PRO A 164 4.41 -22.17 -6.56
N LEU A 165 4.93 -21.69 -5.42
CA LEU A 165 6.10 -20.82 -5.35
C LEU A 165 7.38 -21.61 -5.02
N THR A 166 7.23 -22.91 -4.76
CA THR A 166 8.22 -23.95 -4.48
C THR A 166 8.63 -24.71 -5.76
N GLU A 167 9.60 -25.62 -5.69
CA GLU A 167 9.93 -26.55 -6.78
C GLU A 167 8.93 -27.71 -6.91
N GLU A 168 7.66 -27.38 -7.09
CA GLU A 168 6.61 -28.32 -7.49
C GLU A 168 6.32 -28.12 -8.97
N TYR A 169 6.28 -29.21 -9.75
CA TYR A 169 6.20 -29.14 -11.21
C TYR A 169 4.94 -29.81 -11.76
N LEU A 170 4.28 -29.16 -12.73
CA LEU A 170 3.16 -29.71 -13.48
C LEU A 170 3.49 -29.70 -14.97
N GLY A 171 3.42 -30.86 -15.63
CA GLY A 171 3.73 -30.99 -17.07
C GLY A 171 2.51 -30.72 -17.95
N ALA A 172 2.74 -30.47 -19.25
CA ALA A 172 1.68 -30.22 -20.23
C ALA A 172 0.64 -31.35 -20.32
N ASN A 173 1.03 -32.60 -20.09
CA ASN A 173 0.12 -33.76 -20.07
C ASN A 173 -0.91 -33.73 -18.92
N ASP A 174 -0.59 -32.99 -17.85
CA ASP A 174 -1.36 -32.90 -16.61
C ASP A 174 -1.95 -31.48 -16.42
N ALA A 175 -2.00 -30.68 -17.51
CA ALA A 175 -2.38 -29.27 -17.47
C ALA A 175 -3.80 -29.03 -16.98
N ILE A 176 -3.97 -27.94 -16.23
CA ILE A 176 -5.24 -27.57 -15.59
C ILE A 176 -6.01 -26.64 -16.52
N SER A 177 -7.17 -27.08 -17.01
CA SER A 177 -8.07 -26.24 -17.80
C SER A 177 -8.68 -25.11 -16.95
N LEU A 178 -8.41 -23.87 -17.35
CA LEU A 178 -8.95 -22.66 -16.70
C LEU A 178 -10.30 -22.25 -17.32
N SER A 179 -10.45 -22.45 -18.63
CA SER A 179 -11.68 -22.17 -19.38
C SER A 179 -11.78 -23.04 -20.64
N THR A 180 -12.88 -22.94 -21.37
CA THR A 180 -13.08 -23.69 -22.63
C THR A 180 -12.03 -23.29 -23.68
N GLY A 181 -11.06 -24.17 -23.91
CA GLY A 181 -9.98 -23.95 -24.89
C GLY A 181 -8.72 -23.28 -24.34
N THR A 182 -8.58 -23.14 -23.01
CA THR A 182 -7.31 -22.72 -22.38
C THR A 182 -6.95 -23.51 -21.13
N GLU A 183 -5.66 -23.74 -20.94
CA GLU A 183 -5.07 -24.54 -19.87
C GLU A 183 -3.76 -23.92 -19.36
N ILE A 184 -3.35 -24.32 -18.16
CA ILE A 184 -2.13 -23.84 -17.50
C ILE A 184 -1.38 -24.98 -16.82
N PHE A 185 -0.05 -24.95 -16.92
CA PHE A 185 0.87 -25.87 -16.25
C PHE A 185 2.15 -25.12 -15.89
N TRP A 186 3.07 -25.72 -15.14
CA TRP A 186 4.30 -25.06 -14.68
C TRP A 186 5.47 -26.06 -14.72
N PRO A 187 6.16 -26.17 -15.87
CA PRO A 187 7.21 -27.15 -16.08
C PRO A 187 8.54 -26.68 -15.46
N PRO A 188 9.52 -27.58 -15.26
CA PRO A 188 10.88 -27.17 -14.93
C PRO A 188 11.51 -26.32 -16.04
N VAL A 189 12.51 -25.53 -15.67
CA VAL A 189 13.33 -24.73 -16.59
C VAL A 189 14.07 -25.65 -17.57
N GLY A 190 14.21 -25.23 -18.83
CA GLY A 190 14.89 -26.05 -19.84
C GLY A 190 14.80 -25.48 -21.25
N GLN A 191 14.67 -26.37 -22.22
CA GLN A 191 14.53 -26.07 -23.65
C GLN A 191 13.29 -26.81 -24.19
N ASN A 192 12.79 -26.37 -25.35
CA ASN A 192 11.48 -26.71 -25.95
C ASN A 192 10.28 -26.00 -25.29
N ASN A 193 9.17 -25.92 -26.01
CA ASN A 193 7.97 -25.17 -25.65
C ASN A 193 7.24 -25.68 -24.39
N ASP A 194 7.51 -26.92 -23.95
CA ASP A 194 6.94 -27.54 -22.75
C ASP A 194 7.84 -27.37 -21.50
N ARG A 195 8.69 -26.33 -21.52
CA ARG A 195 9.67 -25.95 -20.51
C ARG A 195 9.75 -24.44 -20.41
N CYS A 196 10.03 -23.92 -19.22
CA CYS A 196 10.28 -22.49 -19.06
C CYS A 196 11.67 -22.14 -19.59
N SER A 197 11.77 -21.04 -20.33
CA SER A 197 12.93 -20.74 -21.18
C SER A 197 14.12 -20.11 -20.44
N VAL A 198 13.87 -19.42 -19.32
CA VAL A 198 14.88 -18.65 -18.55
C VAL A 198 14.85 -19.01 -17.06
N ASP A 199 13.66 -19.00 -16.46
CA ASP A 199 13.41 -19.10 -15.03
C ASP A 199 12.01 -19.70 -14.79
N ARG A 200 11.66 -20.06 -13.55
CA ARG A 200 10.41 -20.72 -13.17
C ARG A 200 9.19 -19.94 -13.66
N CYS A 201 8.28 -20.64 -14.35
CA CYS A 201 7.12 -20.04 -14.98
C CYS A 201 5.91 -20.97 -14.92
N ALA A 202 4.73 -20.39 -15.05
CA ALA A 202 3.56 -21.10 -15.52
C ALA A 202 3.39 -20.84 -17.03
N ILE A 203 3.18 -21.88 -17.81
CA ILE A 203 2.84 -21.77 -19.23
C ILE A 203 1.32 -21.80 -19.34
N TRP A 204 0.75 -20.69 -19.80
CA TRP A 204 -0.67 -20.58 -20.15
C TRP A 204 -0.84 -20.69 -21.66
N GLN A 205 -1.62 -21.65 -22.13
CA GLN A 205 -1.80 -21.92 -23.56
C GLN A 205 -3.25 -22.20 -23.95
N GLY A 206 -3.54 -22.16 -25.25
CA GLY A 206 -4.87 -22.43 -25.79
C GLY A 206 -5.11 -21.82 -27.17
N ASP A 207 -6.38 -21.79 -27.60
CA ASP A 207 -6.81 -21.27 -28.90
C ASP A 207 -7.73 -20.04 -28.76
N ILE A 208 -7.39 -18.95 -29.45
CA ILE A 208 -8.20 -17.73 -29.54
C ILE A 208 -8.89 -17.70 -30.92
N GLN A 209 -10.22 -17.68 -30.94
CA GLN A 209 -10.97 -17.64 -32.20
C GLN A 209 -10.82 -16.29 -32.91
N SER A 210 -11.10 -16.28 -34.22
CA SER A 210 -11.08 -15.08 -35.07
C SER A 210 -11.87 -13.91 -34.44
N GLY A 211 -11.21 -12.77 -34.24
CA GLY A 211 -11.79 -11.55 -33.68
C GLY A 211 -12.09 -11.58 -32.16
N GLN A 212 -11.62 -12.61 -31.43
CA GLN A 212 -11.80 -12.69 -29.97
C GLN A 212 -10.60 -12.16 -29.17
N MET A 213 -10.85 -11.89 -27.90
CA MET A 213 -9.86 -11.62 -26.85
C MET A 213 -10.03 -12.67 -25.75
N VAL A 214 -8.94 -13.06 -25.11
CA VAL A 214 -8.95 -13.80 -23.84
C VAL A 214 -8.06 -13.07 -22.82
N THR A 215 -8.49 -13.05 -21.56
CA THR A 215 -7.78 -12.39 -20.46
C THR A 215 -7.40 -13.43 -19.41
N LEU A 216 -6.11 -13.55 -19.08
CA LEU A 216 -5.67 -14.20 -17.85
C LEU A 216 -5.57 -13.14 -16.75
N GLU A 217 -6.27 -13.37 -15.65
CA GLU A 217 -6.24 -12.54 -14.45
C GLU A 217 -5.37 -13.27 -13.41
N VAL A 218 -4.22 -12.68 -13.07
CA VAL A 218 -3.26 -13.25 -12.13
C VAL A 218 -3.26 -12.41 -10.86
N THR A 219 -3.49 -13.06 -9.73
CA THR A 219 -3.54 -12.44 -8.41
C THR A 219 -2.30 -12.87 -7.62
N TYR A 220 -1.54 -11.90 -7.12
CA TYR A 220 -0.37 -12.11 -6.28
C TYR A 220 -0.65 -11.52 -4.90
N ASP A 221 -0.55 -12.31 -3.83
CA ASP A 221 -0.51 -11.79 -2.47
C ASP A 221 0.94 -11.49 -2.10
N VAL A 222 1.23 -10.21 -1.84
CA VAL A 222 2.58 -9.68 -1.68
C VAL A 222 2.78 -9.19 -0.27
N ILE A 223 3.84 -9.67 0.38
CA ILE A 223 4.37 -9.10 1.62
C ILE A 223 5.60 -8.27 1.22
N SER A 224 5.64 -7.01 1.62
CA SER A 224 6.80 -6.15 1.39
C SER A 224 7.20 -5.45 2.68
N THR A 225 8.51 -5.30 2.83
CA THR A 225 9.17 -4.81 4.02
C THR A 225 10.21 -3.79 3.61
N SER A 226 10.29 -2.67 4.35
CA SER A 226 11.31 -1.65 4.12
C SER A 226 12.26 -1.57 5.30
N PHE A 227 13.47 -1.06 5.05
CA PHE A 227 14.33 -0.60 6.14
C PHE A 227 13.64 0.53 6.90
N SER A 228 13.87 0.59 8.22
CA SER A 228 13.53 1.73 9.08
C SER A 228 14.77 2.36 9.69
N TRP A 229 14.74 3.67 9.87
CA TRP A 229 15.75 4.47 10.59
C TRP A 229 15.57 4.39 12.11
N TRP A 230 15.03 3.27 12.60
CA TRP A 230 14.60 3.06 13.98
C TRP A 230 15.08 1.68 14.44
N GLY A 231 16.12 1.65 15.26
CA GLY A 231 16.65 0.43 15.86
C GLY A 231 15.86 -0.05 17.09
N GLY A 232 16.11 -1.30 17.48
CA GLY A 232 15.63 -1.87 18.74
C GLY A 232 14.10 -1.92 18.88
N SER A 233 13.59 -1.51 20.04
CA SER A 233 12.16 -1.56 20.39
C SER A 233 11.30 -0.45 19.79
N ARG A 234 11.87 0.44 18.96
CA ARG A 234 11.13 1.48 18.22
C ARG A 234 10.73 1.02 16.82
N ALA A 235 11.34 -0.03 16.29
CA ALA A 235 10.84 -0.71 15.10
C ALA A 235 9.56 -1.51 15.44
N PRO A 236 8.54 -1.50 14.55
CA PRO A 236 7.40 -2.42 14.61
C PRO A 236 7.86 -3.88 14.76
N SER A 237 7.05 -4.73 15.38
CA SER A 237 7.35 -6.16 15.54
C SER A 237 7.33 -6.93 14.21
N GLU A 238 6.67 -6.36 13.21
CA GLU A 238 6.40 -6.91 11.88
C GLU A 238 7.47 -6.49 10.87
N ALA A 239 8.25 -5.46 11.21
CA ALA A 239 9.38 -4.99 10.42
C ALA A 239 10.59 -5.91 10.60
N PRO A 240 11.31 -6.27 9.53
CA PRO A 240 12.64 -6.84 9.65
C PRO A 240 13.55 -5.84 10.35
N ARG A 241 13.86 -6.11 11.63
CA ARG A 241 14.97 -5.45 12.29
C ARG A 241 16.22 -5.89 11.55
N ALA A 242 16.93 -4.92 10.96
CA ALA A 242 18.21 -5.21 10.32
C ALA A 242 19.09 -5.97 11.32
N ALA A 243 19.55 -7.15 10.92
CA ALA A 243 20.42 -7.96 11.74
C ALA A 243 21.72 -7.19 12.06
N ASP A 244 22.36 -7.56 13.16
CA ASP A 244 23.72 -7.11 13.52
C ASP A 244 23.95 -5.60 13.47
N GLU A 245 22.99 -4.84 14.02
CA GLU A 245 23.04 -3.39 14.20
C GLU A 245 23.17 -2.58 12.89
N LEU A 246 22.81 -3.15 11.73
CA LEU A 246 22.90 -2.49 10.42
C LEU A 246 21.82 -1.41 10.16
N SER A 247 20.81 -1.31 11.03
CA SER A 247 19.79 -0.24 10.95
C SER A 247 20.33 1.05 11.54
N ILE A 248 20.28 2.15 10.78
CA ILE A 248 20.65 3.48 11.28
C ILE A 248 19.70 3.87 12.42
N HIS A 249 20.25 4.24 13.56
CA HIS A 249 19.57 4.72 14.76
C HIS A 249 20.52 5.62 15.56
N ALA A 250 20.00 6.38 16.54
CA ALA A 250 20.77 7.38 17.32
C ALA A 250 21.85 6.82 18.29
N GLY A 251 22.39 5.64 18.00
CA GLY A 251 23.56 5.02 18.63
C GLY A 251 24.61 4.55 17.61
N ASN A 252 24.30 4.52 16.31
CA ASN A 252 25.19 4.09 15.23
C ASN A 252 25.05 4.96 13.96
N ASP A 253 24.39 6.12 14.04
CA ASP A 253 24.15 7.06 12.94
C ASP A 253 25.43 7.77 12.43
N GLY A 254 26.58 7.35 12.96
CA GLY A 254 27.91 7.86 12.65
C GLY A 254 28.24 9.10 13.47
N THR A 255 29.50 9.51 13.36
CA THR A 255 30.00 10.76 13.93
C THR A 255 30.77 11.52 12.87
N TYR A 256 31.14 12.77 13.14
CA TYR A 256 32.02 13.51 12.21
C TYR A 256 33.39 12.83 11.99
N ALA A 257 33.82 11.92 12.87
CA ALA A 257 35.02 11.10 12.66
C ALA A 257 34.84 10.03 11.56
N ASP A 258 33.62 9.64 11.20
CA ASP A 258 33.36 8.69 10.12
C ASP A 258 33.66 9.23 8.73
N TYR A 259 33.90 10.54 8.61
CA TYR A 259 34.42 11.14 7.37
C TYR A 259 35.96 11.03 7.27
N ASP A 260 36.68 10.91 8.39
CA ASP A 260 38.15 10.76 8.45
C ASP A 260 38.58 9.30 8.24
N ARG A 261 38.20 8.73 7.08
CA ARG A 261 38.47 7.32 6.73
C ARG A 261 39.69 7.21 5.81
N PRO A 262 40.76 6.50 6.22
CA PRO A 262 42.01 6.40 5.44
C PRO A 262 41.81 5.90 4.01
N GLY A 263 42.56 6.48 3.07
CA GLY A 263 42.61 6.04 1.66
C GLY A 263 41.60 6.72 0.73
N ARG A 264 40.74 7.61 1.23
CA ARG A 264 39.81 8.40 0.41
C ARG A 264 40.39 9.80 0.13
N LEU A 265 40.73 10.08 -1.13
CA LEU A 265 41.15 11.42 -1.57
C LEU A 265 39.94 12.34 -1.74
N ASP A 266 40.13 13.64 -1.44
CA ASP A 266 39.11 14.69 -1.51
C ASP A 266 37.81 14.30 -0.79
N SER A 267 37.94 14.00 0.49
CA SER A 267 36.83 13.58 1.34
C SER A 267 36.00 14.79 1.82
N MET A 268 34.75 14.52 2.22
CA MET A 268 33.92 15.55 2.85
C MET A 268 34.45 15.97 4.23
N TYR A 269 35.40 15.23 4.80
CA TYR A 269 36.19 15.66 5.96
C TYR A 269 37.17 16.76 5.58
N ASP A 270 37.99 16.55 4.55
CA ASP A 270 38.98 17.55 4.08
C ASP A 270 38.30 18.91 3.79
N GLN A 271 37.13 18.86 3.15
CA GLN A 271 36.37 20.05 2.76
C GLN A 271 35.56 20.71 3.91
N PHE A 272 35.07 19.94 4.89
CA PHE A 272 34.12 20.46 5.91
C PHE A 272 34.29 19.91 7.33
N GLY A 273 34.84 18.72 7.53
CA GLY A 273 35.00 18.08 8.84
C GLY A 273 36.33 18.38 9.54
N SER A 274 37.34 18.84 8.79
CA SER A 274 38.66 19.26 9.25
C SER A 274 38.61 20.34 10.33
N GLU A 275 37.65 21.27 10.24
CA GLU A 275 37.35 22.25 11.28
C GLU A 275 36.06 21.91 12.04
N ARG A 276 36.16 21.82 13.37
CA ARG A 276 35.07 21.35 14.26
C ARG A 276 33.91 22.33 14.35
N GLN A 277 34.05 23.56 13.87
CA GLN A 277 33.02 24.60 13.88
C GLN A 277 32.93 25.24 12.49
N TRP A 278 31.69 25.52 12.05
CA TRP A 278 31.44 25.99 10.68
C TRP A 278 32.05 27.37 10.38
N TYR A 279 32.27 28.20 11.41
CA TYR A 279 32.79 29.56 11.29
C TYR A 279 34.32 29.63 11.27
N ASP A 280 35.03 28.57 11.67
CA ASP A 280 36.50 28.49 11.63
C ASP A 280 37.00 28.08 10.23
N ARG A 281 36.09 27.79 9.30
CA ARG A 281 36.37 27.38 7.90
C ARG A 281 36.77 28.53 6.97
N ASP A 282 36.49 29.78 7.34
CA ASP A 282 36.89 30.95 6.54
C ASP A 282 38.36 31.32 6.83
N PRO A 283 39.25 31.39 5.83
CA PRO A 283 40.65 31.76 6.05
C PRO A 283 40.74 33.19 6.55
N VAL A 284 41.16 33.36 7.82
CA VAL A 284 41.36 34.66 8.47
C VAL A 284 42.16 35.59 7.54
N PRO A 285 41.64 36.77 7.17
CA PRO A 285 42.25 37.59 6.12
C PRO A 285 43.67 37.99 6.52
N VAL A 286 44.64 37.56 5.70
CA VAL A 286 46.06 37.78 5.94
C VAL A 286 46.33 39.27 6.08
N LYS A 287 46.66 39.71 7.30
CA LYS A 287 47.10 41.08 7.58
C LYS A 287 48.47 41.30 6.96
N ILE A 288 48.50 41.78 5.73
CA ILE A 288 49.67 42.42 5.16
C ILE A 288 50.00 43.61 6.09
N GLY A 289 51.19 43.56 6.69
CA GLY A 289 51.67 44.61 7.58
C GLY A 289 52.04 45.90 6.84
N PRO A 290 52.31 46.99 7.59
CA PRO A 290 52.79 48.25 7.02
C PRO A 290 54.22 48.16 6.46
#